data_AF-A0AAE5X6Y2-F1
#
_entry.id   AF-A0AAE5X6Y2-F1
#
_cell.length_a   1.000
_cell.length_b   1.000
_cell.length_c   1.000
_cell.angle_alpha   90.00
_cell.angle_beta   90.00
_cell.angle_gamma   90.00
#
_symmetry.space_group_name_H-M   'P 1'
#
loop_
_entity.id
_entity.type
_entity.pdbx_description
1 polymer ?
#
loop_
_entity_poly.entity_id
_entity_poly.type
_entity_poly.pdbx_seq_one_letter_code
_entity_poly.pdbx_strand_id
1 'polypeptide(L)'
;MAAFDVLARVVVTAAVLWCFSTSASAQTKSETRGTQTAGPAVKQANSKSAAGREATGKPVAGGSCDFGVVVTTGDEFTVQTTGLTIYQYKKVVVPIPGWGLKDLIFARTRAAIPAGVSVLRIPYNPAKFPPRDESKDTLKDRLFRDLDAELSGYMREVAKGTNCRHYIQILNSISPIGTSNYTVRGFGILNQDVVLGRRIFLYALAFIRIFDGRDFSVVRQSSALINLHHSLVVQRLLGRLVGGPYRELPAESFPTRPEDAAENPALRDGVRAMLTESLDKTLPLLLGVRSAARQSGAKER
;
A
#
# COMPACT_ATOMS: atom_id res chain seq x y z
N MET A 1 31.66 43.72 8.74
CA MET A 1 32.29 42.50 9.30
C MET A 1 32.29 42.64 10.83
N ALA A 2 31.12 42.49 11.48
CA ALA A 2 30.96 42.70 12.94
C ALA A 2 29.55 42.29 13.45
N ALA A 3 28.97 41.18 12.99
CA ALA A 3 27.62 40.78 13.44
C ALA A 3 27.36 39.26 13.40
N PHE A 4 28.41 38.44 13.46
CA PHE A 4 28.28 36.97 13.48
C PHE A 4 28.72 36.33 14.81
N ASP A 5 29.05 37.14 15.83
CA ASP A 5 29.79 36.65 17.02
C ASP A 5 29.01 36.69 18.35
N VAL A 6 27.68 36.86 18.30
CA VAL A 6 26.86 37.00 19.52
C VAL A 6 25.83 35.86 19.70
N LEU A 7 25.45 35.14 18.64
CA LEU A 7 24.43 34.08 18.78
C LEU A 7 25.00 32.71 19.19
N ALA A 8 26.32 32.52 19.13
CA ALA A 8 26.98 31.26 19.48
C ALA A 8 27.17 31.01 20.98
N ARG A 9 26.81 31.97 21.85
CA ARG A 9 27.03 31.90 23.31
C ARG A 9 25.78 31.64 24.17
N VAL A 10 24.60 31.43 23.56
CA VAL A 10 23.35 31.20 24.33
C VAL A 10 22.95 29.71 24.41
N VAL A 11 23.65 28.79 23.73
CA VAL A 11 23.24 27.37 23.65
C VAL A 11 23.93 26.46 24.68
N VAL A 12 24.79 26.98 25.56
CA VAL A 12 25.64 26.12 26.44
C VAL A 12 25.16 26.01 27.90
N THR A 13 24.10 26.71 28.33
CA THR A 13 23.67 26.72 29.75
C THR A 13 22.25 26.18 29.99
N ALA A 14 21.91 25.03 29.40
CA ALA A 14 20.71 24.26 29.79
C ALA A 14 20.95 22.73 29.82
N ALA A 15 22.21 22.30 30.04
CA ALA A 15 22.61 20.90 30.10
C ALA A 15 22.96 20.39 31.50
N VAL A 16 22.65 21.14 32.56
CA VAL A 16 22.96 20.75 33.95
C VAL A 16 21.79 21.13 34.83
N LEU A 17 20.78 20.25 34.94
CA LEU A 17 19.93 20.03 36.13
C LEU A 17 18.76 19.11 35.76
N TRP A 18 19.01 17.81 35.61
CA TRP A 18 18.05 16.78 36.02
C TRP A 18 18.70 15.39 36.00
N CYS A 19 19.66 15.23 36.92
CA CYS A 19 19.96 13.93 37.50
C CYS A 19 19.41 13.94 38.93
N PHE A 20 19.09 12.74 39.42
CA PHE A 20 18.64 12.39 40.78
C PHE A 20 17.13 12.45 41.03
N SER A 21 16.46 11.31 40.87
CA SER A 21 15.67 10.68 41.96
C SER A 21 15.34 9.21 41.59
N THR A 22 16.14 8.29 42.14
CA THR A 22 15.73 7.25 43.11
C THR A 22 15.24 5.93 42.50
N SER A 23 16.17 4.97 42.48
CA SER A 23 15.97 3.53 42.51
C SER A 23 15.34 3.07 43.82
N ALA A 24 14.37 2.15 43.75
CA ALA A 24 14.06 1.22 44.85
C ALA A 24 13.53 -0.10 44.27
N SER A 25 14.26 -1.17 44.59
CA SER A 25 14.03 -2.57 44.24
C SER A 25 12.91 -3.19 45.08
N ALA A 26 12.23 -4.20 44.54
CA ALA A 26 11.82 -5.37 45.32
C ALA A 26 11.68 -6.60 44.41
N GLN A 27 12.58 -7.56 44.60
CA GLN A 27 12.39 -8.94 44.19
C GLN A 27 11.25 -9.57 45.01
N THR A 28 10.50 -10.49 44.42
CA THR A 28 10.09 -11.68 45.16
C THR A 28 9.95 -12.84 44.19
N LYS A 29 10.80 -13.82 44.44
CA LYS A 29 10.79 -15.17 43.90
C LYS A 29 9.85 -15.96 44.81
N SER A 30 8.98 -16.80 44.28
CA SER A 30 8.52 -18.00 44.99
C SER A 30 8.04 -19.04 43.99
N GLU A 31 8.65 -20.20 44.14
CA GLU A 31 8.44 -21.44 43.42
C GLU A 31 7.78 -22.42 44.40
N THR A 32 7.06 -23.40 43.86
CA THR A 32 6.87 -24.78 44.36
C THR A 32 5.52 -25.20 45.00
N ARG A 33 4.97 -26.29 44.41
CA ARG A 33 4.13 -27.40 44.94
C ARG A 33 2.78 -27.06 45.55
N GLY A 34 1.66 -27.66 45.15
CA GLY A 34 1.28 -29.07 44.97
C GLY A 34 -0.22 -29.10 45.30
N THR A 35 -1.13 -29.89 44.72
CA THR A 35 -1.24 -31.35 44.83
C THR A 35 -2.39 -31.82 43.92
N GLN A 36 -2.21 -33.04 43.43
CA GLN A 36 -3.09 -33.85 42.57
C GLN A 36 -4.39 -34.31 43.26
N THR A 37 -5.43 -34.61 42.46
CA THR A 37 -6.35 -35.76 42.60
C THR A 37 -7.03 -35.93 41.22
N ALA A 38 -6.61 -36.82 40.29
CA ALA A 38 -6.95 -38.26 40.11
C ALA A 38 -8.47 -38.54 40.17
N GLY A 39 -9.21 -39.14 39.22
CA GLY A 39 -9.06 -39.84 37.93
C GLY A 39 -10.52 -40.23 37.49
N PRO A 40 -10.84 -41.26 36.66
CA PRO A 40 -10.13 -42.02 35.60
C PRO A 40 -10.83 -41.85 34.21
N ALA A 41 -10.20 -41.93 33.02
CA ALA A 41 -9.52 -43.01 32.27
C ALA A 41 -10.41 -44.16 31.72
N VAL A 42 -10.61 -44.20 30.39
CA VAL A 42 -10.75 -45.41 29.51
C VAL A 42 -10.28 -45.01 28.08
N LYS A 43 -9.06 -45.37 27.61
CA LYS A 43 -8.67 -46.47 26.66
C LYS A 43 -9.56 -46.56 25.39
N GLN A 44 -9.07 -46.65 24.14
CA GLN A 44 -8.05 -47.53 23.54
C GLN A 44 -7.71 -47.05 22.10
N ALA A 45 -6.44 -46.97 21.71
CA ALA A 45 -5.68 -47.88 20.83
C ALA A 45 -5.74 -47.66 19.30
N ASN A 46 -4.64 -47.06 18.80
CA ASN A 46 -3.64 -47.61 17.88
C ASN A 46 -4.08 -48.30 16.56
N SER A 47 -3.63 -47.76 15.43
CA SER A 47 -3.13 -48.56 14.30
C SER A 47 -2.06 -47.81 13.51
N LYS A 48 -0.88 -48.42 13.45
CA LYS A 48 0.33 -48.05 12.69
C LYS A 48 0.30 -48.69 11.30
N SER A 49 0.93 -48.03 10.33
CA SER A 49 1.64 -48.53 9.11
C SER A 49 1.28 -47.66 7.90
N ALA A 50 2.14 -47.32 6.94
CA ALA A 50 3.56 -47.55 6.68
C ALA A 50 4.07 -46.48 5.69
N ALA A 51 5.40 -46.31 5.64
CA ALA A 51 6.12 -45.45 4.72
C ALA A 51 6.03 -45.93 3.25
N GLY A 52 6.14 -45.00 2.29
CA GLY A 52 6.33 -45.35 0.88
C GLY A 52 6.38 -44.18 -0.10
N ARG A 53 7.62 -43.76 -0.41
CA ARG A 53 8.12 -43.17 -1.67
C ARG A 53 7.64 -41.80 -2.16
N GLU A 54 8.60 -40.89 -2.07
CA GLU A 54 8.98 -39.89 -3.06
C GLU A 54 8.68 -40.30 -4.51
N ALA A 55 7.84 -39.51 -5.17
CA ALA A 55 7.74 -39.43 -6.62
C ALA A 55 7.53 -37.95 -6.99
N THR A 56 8.60 -37.39 -7.54
CA THR A 56 8.73 -36.20 -8.38
C THR A 56 7.39 -35.62 -8.87
N GLY A 57 6.90 -34.60 -8.15
CA GLY A 57 5.73 -33.84 -8.58
C GLY A 57 6.09 -32.88 -9.70
N LYS A 58 5.66 -33.19 -10.92
CA LYS A 58 5.40 -32.21 -11.98
C LYS A 58 4.68 -30.98 -11.38
N PRO A 59 4.91 -29.76 -11.91
CA PRO A 59 4.27 -28.56 -11.37
C PRO A 59 2.76 -28.79 -11.36
N VAL A 60 2.16 -28.55 -10.19
CA VAL A 60 0.72 -28.61 -9.94
C VAL A 60 0.00 -28.02 -11.15
N ALA A 61 -0.76 -28.88 -11.83
CA ALA A 61 -1.58 -28.50 -12.96
C ALA A 61 -2.42 -27.28 -12.55
N GLY A 62 -2.35 -26.25 -13.39
CA GLY A 62 -2.74 -24.89 -13.06
C GLY A 62 -4.09 -24.77 -12.37
N GLY A 63 -4.17 -23.75 -11.51
CA GLY A 63 -5.40 -23.27 -10.92
C GLY A 63 -6.60 -23.30 -11.85
N SER A 64 -7.79 -23.51 -11.27
CA SER A 64 -9.06 -23.29 -11.94
C SER A 64 -9.21 -21.86 -12.50
N CYS A 65 -8.38 -20.92 -12.03
CA CYS A 65 -8.21 -19.57 -12.58
C CYS A 65 -6.74 -19.27 -12.95
N ASP A 66 -6.54 -18.41 -13.95
CA ASP A 66 -5.21 -17.90 -14.30
C ASP A 66 -4.84 -16.71 -13.41
N PHE A 67 -5.76 -15.75 -13.24
CA PHE A 67 -5.54 -14.56 -12.42
C PHE A 67 -6.63 -14.37 -11.37
N GLY A 68 -6.23 -14.26 -10.09
CA GLY A 68 -7.09 -13.79 -9.01
C GLY A 68 -6.81 -12.31 -8.73
N VAL A 69 -7.83 -11.45 -8.73
CA VAL A 69 -7.67 -10.01 -8.52
C VAL A 69 -8.29 -9.60 -7.19
N VAL A 70 -7.46 -9.02 -6.31
CA VAL A 70 -7.85 -8.48 -5.01
C VAL A 70 -7.68 -6.96 -5.04
N VAL A 71 -8.78 -6.22 -4.90
CA VAL A 71 -8.74 -4.75 -4.82
C VAL A 71 -9.00 -4.32 -3.37
N THR A 72 -7.98 -3.78 -2.72
CA THR A 72 -8.02 -3.38 -1.30
C THR A 72 -8.12 -1.87 -1.10
N THR A 73 -8.33 -1.12 -2.18
CA THR A 73 -8.47 0.34 -2.17
C THR A 73 -9.73 0.78 -2.92
N GLY A 74 -10.17 2.03 -2.72
CA GLY A 74 -11.23 2.65 -3.51
C GLY A 74 -12.41 3.21 -2.71
N ASP A 75 -12.41 3.07 -1.39
CA ASP A 75 -13.54 3.53 -0.55
C ASP A 75 -13.23 4.79 0.27
N GLU A 76 -12.02 5.31 0.19
CA GLU A 76 -11.54 6.43 1.00
C GLU A 76 -10.93 7.52 0.13
N PHE A 77 -11.22 8.76 0.48
CA PHE A 77 -10.65 9.97 -0.12
C PHE A 77 -10.05 10.85 0.96
N THR A 78 -8.80 11.25 0.81
CA THR A 78 -8.09 12.06 1.80
C THR A 78 -8.15 13.54 1.43
N VAL A 79 -8.68 14.38 2.32
CA VAL A 79 -8.58 15.83 2.25
C VAL A 79 -7.44 16.27 3.17
N GLN A 80 -6.40 16.82 2.58
CA GLN A 80 -5.16 17.14 3.28
C GLN A 80 -4.79 18.60 3.08
N THR A 81 -4.32 19.25 4.14
CA THR A 81 -3.71 20.57 4.10
C THR A 81 -2.32 20.48 4.68
N THR A 82 -1.35 21.06 3.99
CA THR A 82 0.02 21.25 4.46
C THR A 82 0.32 22.73 4.42
N GLY A 83 0.77 23.31 5.55
CA GLY A 83 1.20 24.70 5.56
C GLY A 83 2.73 24.85 5.57
N LEU A 84 3.18 26.11 5.63
CA LEU A 84 4.60 26.47 5.75
C LEU A 84 5.23 25.96 7.05
N THR A 85 4.41 25.70 8.07
CA THR A 85 4.83 25.15 9.36
C THR A 85 4.13 23.83 9.65
N ILE A 86 4.71 23.02 10.54
CA ILE A 86 4.17 21.71 10.87
C ILE A 86 2.79 21.76 11.54
N TYR A 87 2.44 22.89 12.16
CA TYR A 87 1.18 23.10 12.89
C TYR A 87 -0.04 23.29 11.99
N GLN A 88 0.18 23.55 10.70
CA GLN A 88 -0.86 23.75 9.71
C GLN A 88 -1.26 22.44 9.02
N TYR A 89 -0.64 21.32 9.41
CA TYR A 89 -0.98 20.01 8.88
C TYR A 89 -2.36 19.57 9.35
N LYS A 90 -3.27 19.35 8.39
CA LYS A 90 -4.59 18.75 8.63
C LYS A 90 -4.80 17.62 7.65
N LYS A 91 -5.34 16.49 8.14
CA LYS A 91 -5.67 15.33 7.31
C LYS A 91 -6.99 14.75 7.79
N VAL A 92 -7.95 14.67 6.88
CA VAL A 92 -9.26 14.06 7.11
C VAL A 92 -9.48 13.01 6.03
N VAL A 93 -9.88 11.81 6.43
CA VAL A 93 -10.26 10.72 5.51
C VAL A 93 -11.78 10.68 5.43
N VAL A 94 -12.29 10.75 4.20
CA VAL A 94 -13.71 10.81 3.89
C VAL A 94 -14.11 9.53 3.16
N PRO A 95 -15.18 8.84 3.58
CA PRO A 95 -15.66 7.66 2.87
C PRO A 95 -16.28 8.06 1.51
N ILE A 96 -15.99 7.28 0.47
CA ILE A 96 -16.47 7.49 -0.91
C ILE A 96 -17.03 6.21 -1.56
N PRO A 97 -17.94 5.46 -0.89
CA PRO A 97 -18.45 4.18 -1.41
C PRO A 97 -19.15 4.31 -2.77
N GLY A 98 -19.75 5.47 -3.06
CA GLY A 98 -20.47 5.74 -4.32
C GLY A 98 -19.58 6.01 -5.53
N TRP A 99 -18.26 6.09 -5.39
CA TRP A 99 -17.37 6.44 -6.51
C TRP A 99 -17.06 5.25 -7.44
N GLY A 100 -17.35 4.03 -7.00
CA GLY A 100 -17.16 2.80 -7.80
C GLY A 100 -15.71 2.58 -8.21
N LEU A 101 -14.73 3.05 -7.42
CA LEU A 101 -13.31 2.93 -7.77
C LEU A 101 -12.84 1.47 -7.78
N LYS A 102 -13.34 0.64 -6.87
CA LYS A 102 -13.03 -0.80 -6.84
C LYS A 102 -13.43 -1.51 -8.13
N ASP A 103 -14.63 -1.22 -8.63
CA ASP A 103 -15.15 -1.81 -9.86
C ASP A 103 -14.38 -1.29 -11.06
N LEU A 104 -14.06 0.01 -11.09
CA LEU A 104 -13.19 0.59 -12.11
C LEU A 104 -11.82 -0.09 -12.14
N ILE A 105 -11.16 -0.25 -10.99
CA ILE A 105 -9.85 -0.91 -10.89
C ILE A 105 -9.95 -2.33 -11.43
N PHE A 106 -10.92 -3.11 -10.95
CA PHE A 106 -11.10 -4.49 -11.41
C PHE A 106 -11.35 -4.57 -12.92
N ALA A 107 -12.22 -3.70 -13.46
CA ALA A 107 -12.52 -3.65 -14.89
C ALA A 107 -11.26 -3.34 -15.72
N ARG A 108 -10.43 -2.39 -15.29
CA ARG A 108 -9.17 -2.03 -15.96
C ARG A 108 -8.13 -3.16 -15.86
N THR A 109 -8.05 -3.84 -14.71
CA THR A 109 -7.22 -5.05 -14.55
C THR A 109 -7.68 -6.16 -15.50
N ARG A 110 -8.99 -6.42 -15.59
CA ARG A 110 -9.53 -7.43 -16.51
C ARG A 110 -9.24 -7.10 -17.97
N ALA A 111 -9.37 -5.83 -18.35
CA ALA A 111 -9.12 -5.36 -19.71
C ALA A 111 -7.64 -5.45 -20.12
N ALA A 112 -6.72 -5.30 -19.18
CA ALA A 112 -5.28 -5.45 -19.43
C ALA A 112 -4.85 -6.92 -19.60
N ILE A 113 -5.64 -7.88 -19.11
CA ILE A 113 -5.41 -9.31 -19.26
C ILE A 113 -5.99 -9.79 -20.61
N PRO A 114 -5.25 -10.57 -21.42
CA PRO A 114 -5.73 -11.03 -22.72
C PRO A 114 -7.10 -11.72 -22.67
N ALA A 115 -7.83 -11.63 -23.78
CA ALA A 115 -9.08 -12.35 -23.96
C ALA A 115 -8.84 -13.87 -23.88
N GLY A 116 -9.81 -14.62 -23.34
CA GLY A 116 -9.71 -16.07 -23.14
C GLY A 116 -8.98 -16.52 -21.87
N VAL A 117 -8.27 -15.62 -21.19
CA VAL A 117 -7.66 -15.89 -19.88
C VAL A 117 -8.71 -15.75 -18.77
N SER A 118 -8.74 -16.69 -17.84
CA SER A 118 -9.69 -16.72 -16.74
C SER A 118 -9.29 -15.74 -15.63
N VAL A 119 -10.20 -14.86 -15.23
CA VAL A 119 -9.95 -13.82 -14.22
C VAL A 119 -11.04 -13.89 -13.16
N LEU A 120 -10.62 -14.14 -11.91
CA LEU A 120 -11.50 -14.22 -10.75
C LEU A 120 -11.39 -12.95 -9.92
N ARG A 121 -12.51 -12.31 -9.62
CA ARG A 121 -12.56 -11.25 -8.61
C ARG A 121 -12.60 -11.88 -7.22
N ILE A 122 -11.62 -11.57 -6.39
CA ILE A 122 -11.56 -12.05 -5.00
C ILE A 122 -12.04 -10.92 -4.09
N PRO A 123 -13.13 -11.13 -3.32
CA PRO A 123 -13.67 -10.09 -2.45
C PRO A 123 -12.69 -9.80 -1.32
N TYR A 124 -12.46 -8.51 -1.06
CA TYR A 124 -11.64 -8.05 0.05
C TYR A 124 -12.51 -7.75 1.27
N ASN A 125 -12.15 -8.33 2.42
CA ASN A 125 -12.80 -8.07 3.70
C ASN A 125 -11.86 -7.27 4.62
N PRO A 126 -12.06 -5.95 4.80
CA PRO A 126 -11.16 -5.13 5.61
C PRO A 126 -11.18 -5.49 7.10
N ALA A 127 -12.25 -6.12 7.61
CA ALA A 127 -12.34 -6.54 9.02
C ALA A 127 -11.40 -7.72 9.33
N LYS A 128 -11.16 -8.59 8.34
CA LYS A 128 -10.19 -9.69 8.47
C LYS A 128 -8.77 -9.27 8.11
N PHE A 129 -8.66 -8.25 7.25
CA PHE A 129 -7.46 -7.90 6.53
C PHE A 129 -7.32 -6.39 6.48
N PRO A 130 -6.98 -5.70 7.57
CA PRO A 130 -6.89 -4.25 7.56
C PRO A 130 -5.87 -3.79 6.50
N PRO A 131 -6.12 -2.66 5.80
CA PRO A 131 -5.17 -2.13 4.85
C PRO A 131 -3.83 -1.87 5.54
N ARG A 132 -2.73 -2.41 4.99
CA ARG A 132 -1.40 -2.16 5.54
C ARG A 132 -1.12 -0.65 5.54
N ASP A 133 -0.69 -0.15 6.70
CA ASP A 133 -0.20 1.20 6.85
C ASP A 133 1.31 1.20 6.67
N GLU A 134 1.75 1.27 5.41
CA GLU A 134 3.18 1.22 5.05
C GLU A 134 3.96 2.42 5.63
N SER A 135 3.28 3.48 6.11
CA SER A 135 3.92 4.59 6.81
C SER A 135 4.45 4.21 8.19
N LYS A 136 3.96 3.10 8.76
CA LYS A 136 4.40 2.53 10.04
C LYS A 136 5.50 1.48 9.88
N ASP A 137 5.89 1.13 8.65
CA ASP A 137 6.97 0.19 8.40
C ASP A 137 8.32 0.92 8.58
N THR A 138 8.79 0.99 9.83
CA THR A 138 10.08 1.61 10.13
C THR A 138 11.24 0.71 9.70
N LEU A 139 12.45 1.28 9.58
CA LEU A 139 13.67 0.49 9.37
C LEU A 139 13.88 -0.57 10.48
N LYS A 140 13.44 -0.28 11.72
CA LYS A 140 13.48 -1.23 12.82
C LYS A 140 12.50 -2.38 12.58
N ASP A 141 11.28 -2.09 12.14
CA ASP A 141 10.30 -3.12 11.82
C ASP A 141 10.78 -4.06 10.72
N ARG A 142 11.46 -3.56 9.70
CA ARG A 142 12.07 -4.38 8.63
C ARG A 142 13.23 -5.24 9.11
N LEU A 143 13.90 -4.85 10.19
CA LEU A 143 15.00 -5.61 10.78
C LEU A 143 14.50 -6.76 11.66
N PHE A 144 13.31 -6.62 12.25
CA PHE A 144 12.74 -7.60 13.18
C PHE A 144 11.55 -8.40 12.60
N ARG A 145 10.97 -7.98 11.47
CA ARG A 145 9.85 -8.65 10.80
C ARG A 145 10.21 -9.00 9.36
N ASP A 146 9.85 -10.21 8.95
CA ASP A 146 9.89 -10.61 7.55
C ASP A 146 8.60 -10.11 6.85
N LEU A 147 8.67 -8.91 6.28
CA LEU A 147 7.53 -8.28 5.63
C LEU A 147 7.04 -9.09 4.42
N ASP A 148 7.95 -9.76 3.72
CA ASP A 148 7.61 -10.56 2.55
C ASP A 148 6.88 -11.83 2.96
N ALA A 149 7.28 -12.46 4.07
CA ALA A 149 6.54 -13.58 4.66
C ALA A 149 5.15 -13.17 5.17
N GLU A 150 5.02 -12.01 5.81
CA GLU A 150 3.72 -11.48 6.24
C GLU A 150 2.79 -11.22 5.05
N LEU A 151 3.30 -10.58 4.00
CA LEU A 151 2.57 -10.30 2.76
C LEU A 151 2.14 -11.59 2.06
N SER A 152 3.04 -12.58 1.99
CA SER A 152 2.77 -13.89 1.40
C SER A 152 1.71 -14.65 2.21
N GLY A 153 1.80 -14.64 3.53
CA GLY A 153 0.82 -15.23 4.44
C GLY A 153 -0.55 -14.57 4.32
N TYR A 154 -0.59 -13.23 4.23
CA TYR A 154 -1.80 -12.46 3.95
C TYR A 154 -2.45 -12.91 2.64
N MET A 155 -1.70 -12.92 1.54
CA MET A 155 -2.25 -13.27 0.23
C MET A 155 -2.70 -14.72 0.18
N ARG A 156 -2.00 -15.62 0.87
CA ARG A 156 -2.38 -17.03 0.99
C ARG A 156 -3.74 -17.21 1.65
N GLU A 157 -4.03 -16.48 2.72
CA GLU A 157 -5.32 -16.57 3.39
C GLU A 157 -6.44 -15.96 2.53
N VAL A 158 -6.20 -14.81 1.88
CA VAL A 158 -7.16 -14.17 0.96
C VAL A 158 -7.48 -15.08 -0.24
N ALA A 159 -6.48 -15.78 -0.75
CA ALA A 159 -6.58 -16.63 -1.94
C ALA A 159 -7.08 -18.05 -1.68
N LYS A 160 -7.28 -18.43 -0.42
CA LYS A 160 -7.60 -19.79 0.00
C LYS A 160 -8.78 -20.37 -0.80
N GLY A 161 -8.55 -21.53 -1.42
CA GLY A 161 -9.56 -22.23 -2.21
C GLY A 161 -9.76 -21.74 -3.65
N THR A 162 -9.13 -20.63 -4.06
CA THR A 162 -9.22 -20.14 -5.45
C THR A 162 -8.16 -20.76 -6.37
N ASN A 163 -6.98 -21.07 -5.82
CA ASN A 163 -5.86 -21.75 -6.50
C ASN A 163 -5.37 -21.09 -7.80
N CYS A 164 -5.59 -19.79 -8.04
CA CYS A 164 -5.17 -19.15 -9.29
C CYS A 164 -3.66 -19.25 -9.55
N ARG A 165 -3.24 -19.25 -10.83
CA ARG A 165 -1.81 -19.27 -11.21
C ARG A 165 -1.06 -18.02 -10.75
N HIS A 166 -1.70 -16.86 -10.81
CA HIS A 166 -1.17 -15.59 -10.32
C HIS A 166 -2.24 -14.83 -9.54
N TYR A 167 -1.81 -14.02 -8.57
CA TYR A 167 -2.68 -13.09 -7.87
C TYR A 167 -2.23 -11.66 -8.08
N ILE A 168 -3.16 -10.78 -8.38
CA ILE A 168 -2.92 -9.34 -8.54
C ILE A 168 -3.58 -8.63 -7.36
N GLN A 169 -2.78 -7.95 -6.54
CA GLN A 169 -3.27 -7.06 -5.51
C GLN A 169 -3.12 -5.62 -5.99
N ILE A 170 -4.21 -4.86 -5.89
CA ILE A 170 -4.20 -3.41 -6.08
C ILE A 170 -4.56 -2.74 -4.77
N LEU A 171 -3.65 -1.89 -4.27
CA LEU A 171 -3.76 -1.22 -2.98
C LEU A 171 -3.41 0.27 -3.09
N ASN A 172 -3.58 0.99 -1.98
CA ASN A 172 -3.13 2.38 -1.87
C ASN A 172 -1.61 2.47 -1.96
N SER A 173 -1.11 3.31 -2.86
CA SER A 173 0.30 3.71 -2.85
C SER A 173 0.48 4.92 -1.92
N ILE A 174 1.70 5.06 -1.38
CA ILE A 174 2.11 6.18 -0.54
C ILE A 174 3.21 6.94 -1.26
N SER A 175 3.16 8.26 -1.18
CA SER A 175 4.18 9.12 -1.76
C SER A 175 4.47 10.31 -0.87
N PRO A 176 5.73 10.67 -0.62
CA PRO A 176 6.05 11.92 0.07
C PRO A 176 5.72 13.12 -0.82
N ILE A 177 5.44 14.24 -0.18
CA ILE A 177 5.16 15.52 -0.83
C ILE A 177 6.49 16.27 -0.99
N GLY A 178 6.98 16.34 -2.24
CA GLY A 178 8.25 16.99 -2.58
C GLY A 178 9.41 16.45 -1.74
N THR A 179 10.08 17.35 -1.03
CA THR A 179 11.17 17.04 -0.09
C THR A 179 10.72 17.01 1.38
N SER A 180 9.41 17.16 1.65
CA SER A 180 8.88 17.16 3.02
C SER A 180 8.76 15.75 3.60
N ASN A 181 8.61 15.69 4.93
CA ASN A 181 8.33 14.45 5.65
C ASN A 181 6.83 14.06 5.61
N TYR A 182 5.99 14.88 4.97
CA TYR A 182 4.57 14.57 4.81
C TYR A 182 4.35 13.63 3.62
N THR A 183 3.35 12.76 3.76
CA THR A 183 2.96 11.83 2.70
C THR A 183 1.50 12.00 2.33
N VAL A 184 1.20 11.67 1.09
CA VAL A 184 -0.14 11.42 0.57
C VAL A 184 -0.30 9.92 0.32
N ARG A 185 -1.51 9.40 0.52
CA ARG A 185 -1.82 7.98 0.37
C ARG A 185 -3.12 7.80 -0.42
N GLY A 186 -3.12 6.87 -1.37
CA GLY A 186 -4.33 6.52 -2.09
C GLY A 186 -4.85 7.67 -2.94
N PHE A 187 -6.13 8.00 -2.75
CA PHE A 187 -6.83 9.06 -3.48
C PHE A 187 -7.07 10.26 -2.57
N GLY A 188 -6.92 11.46 -3.10
CA GLY A 188 -7.15 12.65 -2.28
C GLY A 188 -6.86 13.96 -2.96
N ILE A 189 -7.10 15.02 -2.21
CA ILE A 189 -6.82 16.41 -2.57
C ILE A 189 -5.90 17.03 -1.51
N LEU A 190 -4.87 17.73 -1.97
CA LEU A 190 -3.88 18.39 -1.15
C LEU A 190 -3.99 19.90 -1.36
N ASN A 191 -4.26 20.65 -0.30
CA ASN A 191 -3.99 22.08 -0.23
C ASN A 191 -2.58 22.29 0.31
N GLN A 192 -1.69 22.80 -0.52
CA GLN A 192 -0.33 23.15 -0.15
C GLN A 192 -0.19 24.66 -0.07
N ASP A 193 -0.06 25.19 1.14
CA ASP A 193 0.29 26.60 1.31
C ASP A 193 1.77 26.79 0.95
N VAL A 194 2.03 27.80 0.12
CA VAL A 194 3.34 28.21 -0.33
C VAL A 194 3.53 29.70 -0.05
N VAL A 195 4.75 30.21 -0.13
CA VAL A 195 5.04 31.62 0.20
C VAL A 195 4.18 32.60 -0.64
N LEU A 196 3.85 32.23 -1.87
CA LEU A 196 3.08 33.05 -2.82
C LEU A 196 1.63 32.59 -2.99
N GLY A 197 1.01 32.00 -1.96
CA GLY A 197 -0.40 31.63 -1.95
C GLY A 197 -0.62 30.15 -1.65
N ARG A 198 -1.52 29.51 -2.38
CA ARG A 198 -1.85 28.09 -2.17
C ARG A 198 -1.97 27.36 -3.49
N ARG A 199 -1.57 26.09 -3.50
CA ARG A 199 -1.65 25.22 -4.67
C ARG A 199 -2.46 23.99 -4.31
N ILE A 200 -3.43 23.66 -5.15
CA ILE A 200 -4.34 22.56 -4.92
C ILE A 200 -3.99 21.42 -5.86
N PHE A 201 -3.77 20.22 -5.31
CA PHE A 201 -3.43 19.05 -6.11
C PHE A 201 -4.41 17.92 -5.87
N LEU A 202 -4.98 17.40 -6.95
CA LEU A 202 -5.68 16.12 -6.93
C LEU A 202 -4.68 15.02 -7.24
N TYR A 203 -4.72 13.93 -6.48
CA TYR A 203 -3.84 12.78 -6.69
C TYR A 203 -4.62 11.45 -6.67
N ALA A 204 -4.11 10.47 -7.42
CA ALA A 204 -4.66 9.12 -7.47
C ALA A 204 -3.55 8.07 -7.47
N LEU A 205 -3.19 7.57 -6.29
CA LEU A 205 -2.02 6.74 -6.06
C LEU A 205 -2.42 5.29 -5.79
N ALA A 206 -2.26 4.44 -6.79
CA ALA A 206 -2.44 3.00 -6.66
C ALA A 206 -1.10 2.27 -6.80
N PHE A 207 -0.97 1.15 -6.08
CA PHE A 207 0.16 0.23 -6.19
C PHE A 207 -0.34 -1.14 -6.65
N ILE A 208 0.40 -1.79 -7.53
CA ILE A 208 0.06 -3.08 -8.13
C ILE A 208 1.15 -4.08 -7.72
N ARG A 209 0.75 -5.21 -7.15
CA ARG A 209 1.62 -6.37 -6.86
C ARG A 209 1.08 -7.60 -7.56
N ILE A 210 1.96 -8.37 -8.19
CA ILE A 210 1.67 -9.67 -8.81
C ILE A 210 2.41 -10.74 -8.03
N PHE A 211 1.68 -11.73 -7.53
CA PHE A 211 2.17 -12.85 -6.77
C PHE A 211 2.14 -14.14 -7.60
N ASP A 212 3.11 -15.04 -7.40
CA ASP A 212 3.04 -16.43 -7.89
C ASP A 212 2.02 -17.20 -7.06
N GLY A 213 1.14 -17.97 -7.70
CA GLY A 213 0.07 -18.67 -7.01
C GLY A 213 0.50 -19.91 -6.22
N ARG A 214 1.74 -20.38 -6.40
CA ARG A 214 2.26 -21.58 -5.72
C ARG A 214 2.84 -21.23 -4.35
N ASP A 215 3.67 -20.20 -4.29
CA ASP A 215 4.38 -19.81 -3.06
C ASP A 215 3.96 -18.45 -2.49
N PHE A 216 3.18 -17.66 -3.25
CA PHE A 216 2.79 -16.29 -2.92
C PHE A 216 3.96 -15.30 -2.85
N SER A 217 5.07 -15.58 -3.52
CA SER A 217 6.17 -14.62 -3.69
C SER A 217 5.78 -13.51 -4.65
N VAL A 218 6.28 -12.28 -4.41
CA VAL A 218 6.06 -11.14 -5.32
C VAL A 218 6.93 -11.30 -6.56
N VAL A 219 6.31 -11.50 -7.71
CA VAL A 219 7.00 -11.68 -9.00
C VAL A 219 7.25 -10.33 -9.66
N ARG A 220 6.27 -9.42 -9.62
CA ARG A 220 6.35 -8.07 -10.20
C ARG A 220 5.53 -7.09 -9.39
N GLN A 221 5.98 -5.84 -9.33
CA GLN A 221 5.24 -4.77 -8.68
C GLN A 221 5.60 -3.40 -9.25
N SER A 222 4.65 -2.46 -9.19
CA SER A 222 4.88 -1.05 -9.53
C SER A 222 3.75 -0.17 -8.97
N SER A 223 4.05 1.11 -8.73
CA SER A 223 3.00 2.13 -8.68
C SER A 223 2.31 2.23 -10.04
N ALA A 224 1.02 2.55 -10.05
CA ALA A 224 0.31 2.94 -11.26
C ALA A 224 0.79 4.33 -11.69
N LEU A 225 1.40 4.44 -12.87
CA LEU A 225 2.02 5.67 -13.36
C LEU A 225 1.41 6.12 -14.69
N ILE A 226 1.22 7.43 -14.85
CA ILE A 226 0.87 8.06 -16.13
C ILE A 226 2.11 8.23 -17.03
N ASN A 227 3.28 8.47 -16.42
CA ASN A 227 4.54 8.71 -17.12
C ASN A 227 5.54 7.60 -16.75
N LEU A 228 5.57 6.56 -17.57
CA LEU A 228 6.39 5.34 -17.37
C LEU A 228 7.88 5.55 -17.62
N HIS A 229 8.27 6.62 -18.31
CA HIS A 229 9.67 6.88 -18.70
C HIS A 229 10.57 7.36 -17.55
N HIS A 230 10.01 7.63 -16.38
CA HIS A 230 10.76 8.04 -15.21
C HIS A 230 10.38 7.15 -14.02
N SER A 231 11.35 6.44 -13.47
CA SER A 231 11.18 5.75 -12.19
C SER A 231 10.73 6.74 -11.11
N LEU A 232 10.07 6.28 -10.04
CA LEU A 232 9.66 7.16 -8.92
C LEU A 232 10.83 7.98 -8.36
N VAL A 233 12.04 7.40 -8.36
CA VAL A 233 13.27 8.07 -7.92
C VAL A 233 13.64 9.19 -8.89
N VAL A 234 13.56 8.96 -10.20
CA VAL A 234 13.81 9.99 -11.23
C VAL A 234 12.73 11.07 -11.18
N GLN A 235 11.47 10.70 -10.95
CA GLN A 235 10.38 11.67 -10.75
C GLN A 235 10.65 12.58 -9.56
N ARG A 236 11.16 12.04 -8.45
CA ARG A 236 11.58 12.82 -7.28
C ARG A 236 12.77 13.72 -7.62
N LEU A 237 13.77 13.22 -8.34
CA LEU A 237 14.94 13.99 -8.75
C LEU A 237 14.55 15.15 -9.69
N LEU A 238 13.55 14.95 -10.55
CA LEU A 238 12.98 15.97 -11.42
C LEU A 238 12.06 16.96 -10.67
N GLY A 239 12.02 16.94 -9.34
CA GLY A 239 11.26 17.88 -8.52
C GLY A 239 9.75 17.69 -8.59
N ARG A 240 9.24 16.51 -8.98
CA ARG A 240 7.79 16.25 -8.96
C ARG A 240 7.27 16.27 -7.53
N LEU A 241 6.11 16.90 -7.33
CA LEU A 241 5.51 17.05 -6.01
C LEU A 241 5.06 15.72 -5.41
N VAL A 242 4.45 14.85 -6.20
CA VAL A 242 3.97 13.53 -5.76
C VAL A 242 4.50 12.48 -6.73
N GLY A 243 5.11 11.43 -6.22
CA GLY A 243 5.50 10.25 -6.99
C GLY A 243 4.26 9.42 -7.35
N GLY A 244 3.68 9.69 -8.51
CA GLY A 244 2.45 9.06 -9.03
C GLY A 244 1.58 10.04 -9.84
N PRO A 245 0.36 9.64 -10.21
CA PRO A 245 -0.61 10.50 -10.91
C PRO A 245 -1.09 11.63 -9.99
N TYR A 246 -0.81 12.87 -10.39
CA TYR A 246 -1.37 14.06 -9.78
C TYR A 246 -1.58 15.16 -10.84
N ARG A 247 -2.49 16.09 -10.55
CA ARG A 247 -2.69 17.32 -11.33
C ARG A 247 -3.02 18.48 -10.41
N GLU A 248 -2.64 19.68 -10.85
CA GLU A 248 -3.03 20.91 -10.18
C GLU A 248 -4.47 21.27 -10.53
N LEU A 249 -5.20 21.81 -9.56
CA LEU A 249 -6.57 22.29 -9.69
C LEU A 249 -6.66 23.77 -9.29
N PRO A 250 -7.68 24.49 -9.77
CA PRO A 250 -8.00 25.82 -9.28
C PRO A 250 -8.24 25.84 -7.76
N ALA A 251 -7.97 26.97 -7.12
CA ALA A 251 -8.03 27.11 -5.66
C ALA A 251 -9.42 26.83 -5.07
N GLU A 252 -10.46 27.18 -5.82
CA GLU A 252 -11.88 26.94 -5.53
C GLU A 252 -12.28 25.46 -5.57
N SER A 253 -11.42 24.58 -6.12
CA SER A 253 -11.67 23.14 -6.13
C SER A 253 -11.45 22.50 -4.75
N PHE A 254 -10.79 23.20 -3.82
CA PHE A 254 -10.59 22.68 -2.47
C PHE A 254 -11.88 22.82 -1.66
N PRO A 255 -12.38 21.73 -1.06
CA PRO A 255 -13.68 21.73 -0.40
C PRO A 255 -13.66 22.60 0.87
N THR A 256 -14.74 23.33 1.13
CA THR A 256 -14.89 24.14 2.35
C THR A 256 -14.94 23.25 3.59
N ARG A 257 -15.69 22.15 3.52
CA ARG A 257 -15.68 21.10 4.55
C ARG A 257 -15.20 19.79 3.93
N PRO A 258 -14.35 19.00 4.61
CA PRO A 258 -13.81 17.77 4.04
C PRO A 258 -14.88 16.82 3.48
N GLU A 259 -16.01 16.68 4.16
CA GLU A 259 -17.14 15.83 3.75
C GLU A 259 -17.73 16.20 2.39
N ASP A 260 -17.66 17.48 1.99
CA ASP A 260 -18.17 17.95 0.69
C ASP A 260 -17.36 17.35 -0.49
N ALA A 261 -16.16 16.81 -0.22
CA ALA A 261 -15.35 16.15 -1.23
C ALA A 261 -16.03 14.90 -1.80
N ALA A 262 -16.77 14.14 -0.99
CA ALA A 262 -17.40 12.89 -1.41
C ALA A 262 -18.50 13.12 -2.47
N GLU A 263 -19.17 14.26 -2.40
CA GLU A 263 -20.25 14.65 -3.31
C GLU A 263 -19.76 15.47 -4.52
N ASN A 264 -18.46 15.74 -4.62
CA ASN A 264 -17.90 16.56 -5.69
C ASN A 264 -17.63 15.72 -6.97
N PRO A 265 -18.40 15.90 -8.05
CA PRO A 265 -18.23 15.10 -9.27
C PRO A 265 -16.89 15.39 -9.97
N ALA A 266 -16.36 16.61 -9.90
CA ALA A 266 -15.08 16.94 -10.53
C ALA A 266 -13.90 16.22 -9.86
N LEU A 267 -13.94 16.06 -8.53
CA LEU A 267 -12.94 15.26 -7.81
C LEU A 267 -13.06 13.78 -8.16
N ARG A 268 -14.29 13.24 -8.12
CA ARG A 268 -14.59 11.85 -8.49
C ARG A 268 -14.08 11.53 -9.90
N ASP A 269 -14.51 12.32 -10.87
CA ASP A 269 -14.22 12.06 -12.28
C ASP A 269 -12.73 12.29 -12.59
N GLY A 270 -12.11 13.26 -11.92
CA GLY A 270 -10.66 13.47 -11.96
C GLY A 270 -9.85 12.29 -11.46
N VAL A 271 -10.22 11.72 -10.31
CA VAL A 271 -9.58 10.52 -9.77
C VAL A 271 -9.79 9.33 -10.70
N ARG A 272 -11.02 9.12 -11.18
CA ARG A 272 -11.35 8.02 -12.11
C ARG A 272 -10.55 8.11 -13.40
N ALA A 273 -10.36 9.31 -13.95
CA ALA A 273 -9.58 9.53 -15.16
C ALA A 273 -8.08 9.21 -14.93
N MET A 274 -7.47 9.77 -13.88
CA MET A 274 -6.05 9.50 -13.57
C MET A 274 -5.80 8.03 -13.25
N LEU A 275 -6.72 7.39 -12.52
CA LEU A 275 -6.63 5.98 -12.18
C LEU A 275 -6.77 5.09 -13.42
N THR A 276 -7.73 5.40 -14.30
CA THR A 276 -7.89 4.71 -15.59
C THR A 276 -6.60 4.78 -16.41
N GLU A 277 -6.09 5.99 -16.63
CA GLU A 277 -4.92 6.20 -17.48
C GLU A 277 -3.67 5.52 -16.90
N SER A 278 -3.45 5.64 -15.59
CA SER A 278 -2.29 5.04 -14.92
C SER A 278 -2.33 3.51 -14.93
N LEU A 279 -3.51 2.91 -14.75
CA LEU A 279 -3.70 1.45 -14.82
C LEU A 279 -3.53 0.93 -16.25
N ASP A 280 -4.17 1.57 -17.25
CA ASP A 280 -4.11 1.16 -18.66
C ASP A 280 -2.67 1.22 -19.21
N LYS A 281 -1.84 2.13 -18.68
CA LYS A 281 -0.42 2.22 -19.01
C LYS A 281 0.44 1.19 -18.26
N THR A 282 0.19 0.98 -16.97
CA THR A 282 1.09 0.19 -16.11
C THR A 282 0.82 -1.31 -16.19
N LEU A 283 -0.45 -1.72 -16.19
CA LEU A 283 -0.82 -3.14 -16.11
C LEU A 283 -0.29 -3.97 -17.29
N PRO A 284 -0.41 -3.56 -18.57
CA PRO A 284 0.11 -4.36 -19.68
C PRO A 284 1.61 -4.64 -19.55
N LEU A 285 2.39 -3.66 -19.08
CA LEU A 285 3.82 -3.81 -18.86
C LEU A 285 4.13 -4.81 -17.75
N LEU A 286 3.42 -4.72 -16.62
CA LEU A 286 3.57 -5.69 -15.53
C LEU A 286 3.15 -7.09 -15.93
N LEU A 287 2.10 -7.23 -16.74
CA LEU A 287 1.62 -8.52 -17.24
C LEU A 287 2.49 -9.08 -18.39
N GLY A 288 3.43 -8.29 -18.92
CA GLY A 288 4.26 -8.67 -20.07
C GLY A 288 3.48 -8.71 -21.39
N VAL A 289 2.28 -8.14 -21.43
CA VAL A 289 1.46 -8.03 -22.63
C VAL A 289 1.99 -6.85 -23.44
N ARG A 290 2.68 -7.14 -24.55
CA ARG A 290 3.04 -6.09 -25.52
C ARG A 290 1.74 -5.54 -26.10
N SER A 291 1.50 -4.24 -25.93
CA SER A 291 0.39 -3.54 -26.59
C SER A 291 0.40 -3.85 -28.08
N ALA A 292 -0.75 -4.32 -28.60
CA ALA A 292 -0.94 -4.69 -30.00
C ALA A 292 -0.58 -3.56 -30.98
N ALA A 293 -0.55 -2.30 -30.52
CA ALA A 293 -0.14 -1.15 -31.31
C ALA A 293 1.32 -1.20 -31.81
N ARG A 294 2.17 -2.09 -31.27
CA ARG A 294 3.56 -2.27 -31.74
C ARG A 294 3.73 -3.37 -32.78
N GLN A 295 2.72 -4.21 -33.02
CA GLN A 295 2.85 -5.35 -33.94
C GLN A 295 2.46 -5.02 -35.39
N SER A 296 1.74 -3.92 -35.64
CA SER A 296 1.39 -3.52 -37.01
C SER A 296 2.51 -2.81 -37.77
N GLY A 297 3.60 -2.40 -37.10
CA GLY A 297 4.73 -1.69 -37.72
C GLY A 297 5.92 -2.57 -38.12
N ALA A 298 5.85 -3.89 -37.90
CA ALA A 298 6.97 -4.81 -38.12
C ALA A 298 6.70 -5.86 -39.20
N LYS A 299 5.69 -5.66 -40.04
CA LYS A 299 5.35 -6.57 -41.15
C LYS A 299 5.20 -5.81 -42.47
N GLU A 300 6.23 -5.06 -42.82
CA GLU A 300 6.49 -4.64 -44.19
C GLU A 300 7.98 -4.31 -44.31
N ARG A 301 8.76 -5.34 -44.66
CA ARG A 301 10.05 -5.28 -45.36
C ARG A 301 10.44 -6.69 -45.77
#